data_AF-A0A1P8WRR6-F1
#
_entry.id   AF-A0A1P8WRR6-F1
#
_cell.length_a   1.000
_cell.length_b   1.000
_cell.length_c   1.000
_cell.angle_alpha   90.00
_cell.angle_beta   90.00
_cell.angle_gamma   90.00
#
_symmetry.space_group_name_H-M   'P 1'
#
loop_
_entity.id
_entity.type
_entity.pdbx_description
1 polymer ?
#
loop_
_entity_poly.entity_id
_entity_poly.type
_entity_poly.pdbx_seq_one_letter_code
_entity_poly.pdbx_strand_id
1 'polypeptide(L)'
;MTNAVIMSEKQLQQLKDELASDILKGVERLLASSSEERAVDRRQMAETLGVGIATIDRLVSQGVIPSMLINSRRAFLPSEVFEALKAKSAA
;
A
#
# COMPACT_ATOMS: atom_id res chain seq x y z
N MET A 1 -18.98 -5.57 45.50
CA MET A 1 -17.65 -6.12 45.88
C MET A 1 -16.86 -6.29 44.59
N THR A 2 -15.80 -5.52 44.39
CA THR A 2 -14.99 -5.56 43.17
C THR A 2 -13.99 -6.70 43.30
N ASN A 3 -14.17 -7.79 42.55
CA ASN A 3 -13.21 -8.88 42.52
C ASN A 3 -11.93 -8.39 41.83
N ALA A 4 -10.89 -8.13 42.60
CA ALA A 4 -9.56 -7.90 42.06
C ALA A 4 -8.97 -9.24 41.60
N VAL A 5 -8.78 -9.40 40.30
CA VAL A 5 -8.09 -10.56 39.72
C VAL A 5 -6.60 -10.27 39.75
N ILE A 6 -5.84 -11.01 40.56
CA ILE A 6 -4.37 -10.93 40.57
C ILE A 6 -3.85 -11.86 39.47
N MET A 7 -3.29 -11.27 38.42
CA MET A 7 -2.67 -12.01 37.30
C MET A 7 -1.18 -12.21 37.58
N SER A 8 -0.66 -13.40 37.26
CA SER A 8 0.80 -13.60 37.19
C SER A 8 1.39 -12.83 36.01
N GLU A 9 2.70 -12.55 36.07
CA GLU A 9 3.42 -11.85 34.99
C GLU A 9 3.29 -12.57 33.64
N LYS A 10 3.30 -13.90 33.64
CA LYS A 10 3.08 -14.72 32.44
C LYS A 10 1.68 -14.54 31.86
N GLN A 11 0.65 -14.51 32.70
CA GLN A 11 -0.74 -14.30 32.25
C GLN A 11 -0.94 -12.88 31.72
N LEU A 12 -0.26 -11.90 32.33
CA LEU A 12 -0.27 -10.52 31.84
C LEU A 12 0.39 -10.40 30.47
N GLN A 13 1.52 -11.08 30.26
CA GLN A 13 2.18 -11.07 28.95
C GLN A 13 1.33 -11.75 27.88
N GLN A 14 0.73 -12.91 28.19
CA GLN A 14 -0.15 -13.61 27.27
C GLN A 14 -1.37 -12.75 26.88
N LEU A 15 -1.98 -12.04 27.84
CA LEU A 15 -3.09 -11.12 27.56
C LEU A 15 -2.67 -9.97 26.63
N LYS A 16 -1.45 -9.44 26.80
CA LYS A 16 -0.92 -8.38 25.92
C LYS A 16 -0.74 -8.87 24.49
N ASP A 17 -0.19 -10.08 24.32
CA ASP A 17 0.07 -10.65 23.00
C ASP A 17 -1.25 -10.95 22.27
N GLU A 18 -2.24 -11.50 22.98
CA GLU A 18 -3.59 -11.75 22.46
C GLU A 18 -4.28 -10.43 22.06
N LEU A 19 -4.22 -9.41 22.92
CA LEU A 19 -4.79 -8.09 22.63
C LEU A 19 -4.11 -7.42 21.42
N ALA A 20 -2.78 -7.49 21.33
CA ALA A 20 -2.03 -6.93 20.21
C ALA A 20 -2.42 -7.62 18.90
N SER A 21 -2.52 -8.95 18.90
CA SER A 21 -3.00 -9.74 17.75
C SER A 21 -4.39 -9.29 17.31
N ASP A 22 -5.32 -9.11 18.25
CA ASP A 22 -6.71 -8.78 17.91
C ASP A 22 -6.86 -7.33 17.43
N ILE A 23 -6.08 -6.40 18.00
CA ILE A 23 -5.98 -5.03 17.48
C ILE A 23 -5.43 -5.05 16.05
N LEU A 24 -4.34 -5.78 15.80
CA LEU A 24 -3.75 -5.86 14.46
C LEU A 24 -4.72 -6.43 13.44
N LYS A 25 -5.44 -7.51 13.75
CA LYS A 25 -6.50 -8.06 12.89
C LYS A 25 -7.61 -7.06 12.61
N GLY A 26 -7.99 -6.26 13.61
CA GLY A 26 -8.97 -5.19 13.46
C GLY A 26 -8.49 -4.10 12.50
N VAL A 27 -7.24 -3.66 12.65
CA VAL A 27 -6.60 -2.66 11.79
C VAL A 27 -6.44 -3.18 10.36
N GLU A 28 -5.99 -4.42 10.16
CA GLU A 28 -5.88 -5.05 8.85
C GLU A 28 -7.21 -5.06 8.11
N ARG A 29 -8.31 -5.40 8.78
CA ARG A 29 -9.66 -5.37 8.18
C ARG A 29 -10.07 -3.95 7.77
N LEU A 30 -9.80 -2.95 8.61
CA LEU A 30 -10.12 -1.56 8.30
C LEU A 30 -9.30 -1.04 7.12
N LEU A 31 -8.02 -1.41 7.03
CA LEU A 31 -7.15 -1.06 5.91
C LEU A 31 -7.61 -1.76 4.62
N ALA A 32 -7.96 -3.05 4.69
CA ALA A 32 -8.48 -3.80 3.55
C ALA A 32 -9.81 -3.24 3.01
N SER A 33 -10.65 -2.67 3.89
CA SER A 33 -11.94 -2.07 3.52
C SER A 33 -11.82 -0.73 2.79
N SER A 34 -10.65 -0.08 2.84
CA SER A 34 -10.38 1.22 2.19
C SER A 34 -9.42 1.09 0.99
N SER A 35 -9.14 -0.14 0.55
CA SER A 35 -8.00 -0.49 -0.31
C SER A 35 -8.31 -0.51 -1.81
N GLU A 36 -9.34 0.17 -2.29
CA GLU A 36 -9.43 0.40 -3.74
C GLU A 36 -8.30 1.34 -4.14
N GLU A 37 -7.30 0.77 -4.80
CA GLU A 37 -6.17 1.52 -5.33
C GLU A 37 -6.69 2.66 -6.21
N ARG A 38 -6.23 3.87 -5.93
CA ARG A 38 -6.62 5.04 -6.69
C ARG A 38 -5.67 5.25 -7.84
N ALA A 39 -6.23 5.44 -9.02
CA ALA A 39 -5.47 5.93 -10.15
C ALA A 39 -4.91 7.33 -9.82
N VAL A 40 -3.62 7.51 -10.08
CA VAL A 40 -2.90 8.77 -9.82
C VAL A 40 -2.51 9.44 -11.12
N ASP A 41 -2.31 10.75 -11.07
CA ASP A 41 -1.85 11.50 -12.24
C ASP A 41 -0.33 11.33 -12.48
N ARG A 42 0.14 11.93 -13.58
CA ARG A 42 1.55 11.90 -13.98
C ARG A 42 2.50 12.46 -12.91
N ARG A 43 2.11 13.53 -12.23
CA ARG A 43 2.96 14.19 -11.23
C ARG A 43 3.05 13.34 -9.98
N GLN A 44 1.90 12.86 -9.50
CA GLN A 44 1.82 11.95 -8.37
C GLN A 44 2.63 10.68 -8.62
N MET A 45 2.55 10.09 -9.83
CA MET A 45 3.36 8.92 -10.17
C MET A 45 4.87 9.21 -10.15
N ALA A 46 5.29 10.38 -10.64
CA ALA A 46 6.68 10.82 -10.59
C ALA A 46 7.19 10.95 -9.14
N GLU A 47 6.37 11.53 -8.27
CA GLU A 47 6.63 11.64 -6.83
C GLU A 47 6.71 10.26 -6.17
N THR A 48 5.76 9.36 -6.46
CA THR A 48 5.73 7.98 -5.95
C THR A 48 6.98 7.18 -6.32
N LEU A 49 7.50 7.35 -7.54
CA LEU A 49 8.70 6.67 -8.01
C LEU A 49 10.01 7.40 -7.65
N GLY A 50 9.94 8.62 -7.11
CA GLY A 50 11.11 9.43 -6.80
C GLY A 50 11.89 9.89 -8.05
N VAL A 51 11.21 10.12 -9.17
CA VAL A 51 11.82 10.51 -10.45
C VAL A 51 11.21 11.80 -11.01
N GLY A 52 11.89 12.38 -12.00
CA GLY A 52 11.34 13.52 -12.75
C GLY A 52 10.16 13.12 -13.66
N ILE A 53 9.25 14.06 -13.89
CA ILE A 53 8.09 13.88 -14.78
C ILE A 53 8.49 13.43 -16.20
N ALA A 54 9.59 13.99 -16.74
CA ALA A 54 10.10 13.62 -18.05
C ALA A 54 10.49 12.13 -18.13
N THR A 55 10.92 11.54 -17.01
CA THR A 55 11.21 10.10 -16.93
C THR A 55 9.93 9.29 -17.06
N ILE A 56 8.83 9.70 -16.42
CA ILE A 56 7.52 9.04 -16.56
C ILE A 56 7.07 9.07 -18.03
N ASP A 57 7.11 10.24 -18.67
CA ASP A 57 6.72 10.38 -20.08
C ASP A 57 7.58 9.48 -21.01
N ARG A 58 8.90 9.40 -20.73
CA ARG A 58 9.81 8.51 -21.47
C ARG A 58 9.48 7.04 -21.26
N LEU A 59 9.24 6.60 -20.03
CA LEU A 59 8.92 5.21 -19.73
C LEU A 59 7.60 4.79 -20.38
N VAL A 60 6.62 5.69 -20.41
CA VAL A 60 5.35 5.48 -21.12
C VAL A 60 5.56 5.38 -22.63
N SER A 61 6.32 6.30 -23.24
CA SER A 61 6.53 6.30 -24.70
C SER A 61 7.33 5.08 -25.17
N GLN A 62 8.19 4.54 -24.31
CA GLN A 62 8.93 3.31 -24.54
C GLN A 62 8.11 2.03 -24.23
N GLY A 63 6.86 2.17 -23.78
CA GLY A 63 6.00 1.03 -23.41
C GLY A 63 6.51 0.27 -22.18
N VAL A 64 7.32 0.90 -21.34
CA VAL A 64 7.91 0.27 -20.15
C VAL A 64 6.92 0.19 -19.00
N ILE A 65 6.09 1.23 -18.82
CA ILE A 65 5.08 1.27 -17.76
C ILE A 65 3.68 1.45 -18.36
N PRO A 66 2.65 0.77 -17.81
CA PRO A 66 1.28 0.90 -18.26
C PRO A 66 0.69 2.25 -17.86
N SER A 67 -0.29 2.71 -18.63
CA SER A 67 -1.07 3.91 -18.31
C SER A 67 -2.44 3.83 -18.97
N MET A 68 -3.40 4.55 -18.40
CA MET A 68 -4.78 4.64 -18.88
C MET A 68 -5.18 6.08 -19.16
N LEU A 69 -6.16 6.27 -20.03
CA LEU A 69 -6.76 7.58 -20.29
C LEU A 69 -8.11 7.66 -19.59
N ILE A 70 -8.26 8.62 -18.66
CA ILE A 70 -9.50 8.93 -17.96
C ILE A 70 -9.86 10.38 -18.30
N ASN A 71 -10.96 10.61 -19.02
CA ASN A 71 -11.41 11.94 -19.45
C ASN A 71 -10.28 12.79 -20.06
N SER A 72 -9.54 12.20 -21.01
CA SER A 72 -8.40 12.82 -21.71
C SER A 72 -7.16 13.09 -20.85
N ARG A 73 -7.15 12.70 -19.57
CA ARG A 73 -5.96 12.76 -18.71
C ARG A 73 -5.33 11.39 -18.59
N ARG A 74 -4.00 11.35 -18.65
CA ARG A 74 -3.26 10.11 -18.39
C ARG A 74 -3.23 9.86 -16.89
N ALA A 75 -3.68 8.67 -16.50
CA ALA A 75 -3.67 8.18 -15.15
C ALA A 75 -2.92 6.85 -15.08
N PHE A 76 -2.48 6.50 -13.88
CA PHE A 76 -1.63 5.36 -13.61
C PHE A 76 -2.15 4.65 -12.37
N LEU A 77 -2.19 3.32 -12.41
CA LEU A 77 -2.34 2.50 -11.21
C LEU A 77 -0.93 2.19 -10.69
N PRO A 78 -0.56 2.66 -9.48
CA PRO A 78 0.77 2.41 -8.92
C PRO A 78 1.21 0.94 -8.95
N SER A 79 0.33 0.01 -8.57
CA SER A 79 0.60 -1.43 -8.50
C SER A 79 1.04 -1.99 -9.85
N GLU A 80 0.29 -1.70 -10.92
CA GLU A 80 0.61 -2.14 -12.28
C GLU A 80 1.94 -1.56 -12.77
N VAL A 81 2.25 -0.32 -12.41
CA VAL A 81 3.52 0.32 -12.73
C VAL A 81 4.68 -0.38 -12.03
N PHE A 82 4.56 -0.66 -10.73
CA PHE A 82 5.58 -1.38 -9.97
C PHE A 82 5.81 -2.80 -10.49
N GLU A 83 4.74 -3.53 -10.81
CA GLU A 83 4.85 -4.88 -11.39
C GLU A 83 5.54 -4.86 -12.76
N ALA A 84 5.21 -3.90 -13.63
CA ALA A 84 5.88 -3.75 -14.92
C ALA A 84 7.38 -3.46 -14.78
N LEU A 85 7.75 -2.59 -13.83
CA LEU A 85 9.16 -2.28 -13.55
C LEU A 85 9.91 -3.49 -12.97
N LYS A 86 9.26 -4.24 -12.07
CA LYS A 86 9.83 -5.46 -11.48
C LYS A 86 10.10 -6.52 -12.56
N ALA A 87 9.14 -6.74 -13.46
CA ALA A 87 9.29 -7.66 -14.59
C ALA A 87 10.46 -7.26 -15.51
N LYS A 88 10.70 -5.96 -15.71
CA LYS A 88 11.84 -5.47 -16.51
C LYS A 88 13.19 -5.59 -15.79
N SER A 89 13.22 -5.51 -14.47
CA SER A 89 14.46 -5.67 -13.69
C SER A 89 14.93 -7.13 -13.57
N ALA A 90 14.01 -8.08 -13.73
CA ALA A 90 14.28 -9.51 -13.64
C ALA A 90 14.67 -10.14 -14.98
N ALA A 91 14.75 -9.35 -16.06
CA ALA A 91 15.09 -9.75 -17.43
C ALA A 91 16.44 -9.16 -17.84
#